data_AF-A0A8J5TGQ8-F1
#
_entry.id   AF-A0A8J5TGQ8-F1
#
_cell.length_a   1.000
_cell.length_b   1.000
_cell.length_c   1.000
_cell.angle_alpha   90.00
_cell.angle_beta   90.00
_cell.angle_gamma   90.00
#
_symmetry.space_group_name_H-M   'P 1'
#
loop_
_entity.id
_entity.type
_entity.pdbx_description
1 polymer ?
#
loop_
_entity_poly.entity_id
_entity_poly.type
_entity_poly.pdbx_seq_one_letter_code
_entity_poly.pdbx_strand_id
1 'polypeptide(L)'
;MTKAQGTGLCQDGVHEEARSRRRRQSLGARYAYGLIFFATNLLAWFIRDYGAKLLRGLHHVPVCGAGDSKCFQSGGVLRVSLGCFIFFWLMFATTFGARKLHGIRNSWHSGFWVLKSLVYAVSMITPFIIPNIIIQLYGEIARMGAGVFLLLQLISMQYFISWCNSRWMPDSGSNQFGLFGLFLSTVSFVASFAGLAVLCVLYVPSSSCAFNIFTVAWTAILVMTMMAVSLHSKVNEGLLSSGIMSLYVVFLCWSALHSEPKTGKCHTEMKFAKDGGDWATVVSFIIAIFAIVMATFSTGIDTRSFQVSLV
;
A
#
# COMPACT_ATOMS: atom_id res chain seq x y z
N MET A 1 -41.53 -27.72 37.21
CA MET A 1 -40.91 -26.49 36.67
C MET A 1 -39.59 -26.88 36.01
N THR A 2 -39.58 -27.28 34.73
CA THR A 2 -38.33 -27.72 34.05
C THR A 2 -38.35 -27.44 32.54
N LYS A 3 -39.24 -26.56 32.06
CA LYS A 3 -39.41 -26.27 30.62
C LYS A 3 -38.72 -24.98 30.15
N ALA A 4 -38.09 -24.21 31.06
CA ALA A 4 -37.51 -22.90 30.74
C ALA A 4 -35.99 -22.91 30.44
N GLN A 5 -35.27 -23.99 30.80
CA GLN A 5 -33.80 -24.01 30.74
C GLN A 5 -33.26 -24.54 29.39
N GLY A 6 -34.04 -25.32 28.65
CA GLY A 6 -33.67 -25.83 27.32
C GLY A 6 -33.85 -24.81 26.19
N THR A 7 -34.76 -23.85 26.33
CA THR A 7 -34.98 -22.78 25.35
C THR A 7 -33.87 -21.72 25.34
N GLY A 8 -33.25 -21.46 26.51
CA GLY A 8 -32.13 -20.49 26.63
C GLY A 8 -30.86 -20.97 25.93
N LEU A 9 -30.43 -22.22 26.14
CA LEU A 9 -29.22 -22.76 25.50
C LEU A 9 -29.31 -22.82 23.96
N CYS A 10 -30.50 -23.10 23.42
CA CYS A 10 -30.72 -23.17 21.97
C CYS A 10 -30.77 -21.75 21.35
N GLN A 11 -31.37 -20.77 22.05
CA GLN A 11 -31.35 -19.37 21.63
C GLN A 11 -29.96 -18.74 21.70
N ASP A 12 -29.17 -19.07 22.72
CA ASP A 12 -27.79 -18.61 22.84
C ASP A 12 -26.91 -19.20 21.73
N GLY A 13 -27.06 -20.50 21.42
CA GLY A 13 -26.38 -21.14 20.29
C GLY A 13 -26.71 -20.49 18.93
N VAL A 14 -27.99 -20.20 18.67
CA VAL A 14 -28.43 -19.51 17.44
C VAL A 14 -27.90 -18.07 17.38
N HIS A 15 -27.84 -17.36 18.51
CA HIS A 15 -27.27 -16.01 18.59
C HIS A 15 -25.75 -16.01 18.37
N GLU A 16 -25.03 -17.01 18.87
CA GLU A 16 -23.60 -17.18 18.65
C GLU A 16 -23.27 -17.55 17.20
N GLU A 17 -24.03 -18.46 16.59
CA GLU A 17 -23.89 -18.79 15.17
C GLU A 17 -24.17 -17.57 14.27
N ALA A 18 -25.22 -16.81 14.55
CA ALA A 18 -25.55 -15.59 13.82
C ALA A 18 -24.46 -14.51 13.98
N ARG A 19 -23.84 -14.42 15.17
CA ARG A 19 -22.70 -13.52 15.44
C ARG A 19 -21.45 -13.99 14.69
N SER A 20 -21.17 -15.29 14.66
CA SER A 20 -20.05 -15.91 13.93
C SER A 20 -20.17 -15.73 12.41
N ARG A 21 -21.36 -15.95 11.83
CA ARG A 21 -21.63 -15.68 10.41
C ARG A 21 -21.40 -14.21 10.06
N ARG A 22 -21.88 -13.27 10.89
CA ARG A 22 -21.66 -11.83 10.67
C ARG A 22 -20.19 -11.41 10.79
N ARG A 23 -19.41 -12.02 11.70
CA ARG A 23 -17.95 -11.81 11.73
C ARG A 23 -17.30 -12.28 10.43
N ARG A 24 -17.65 -13.47 9.94
CA ARG A 24 -17.15 -13.99 8.65
C ARG A 24 -17.53 -13.08 7.48
N GLN A 25 -18.77 -12.57 7.45
CA GLN A 25 -19.20 -11.60 6.43
C GLN A 25 -18.45 -10.28 6.52
N SER A 26 -18.22 -9.76 7.74
CA SER A 26 -17.41 -8.56 7.94
C SER A 26 -15.96 -8.76 7.53
N LEU A 27 -15.38 -9.94 7.80
CA LEU A 27 -14.03 -10.28 7.36
C LEU A 27 -13.98 -10.38 5.82
N GLY A 28 -14.93 -11.10 5.22
CA GLY A 28 -15.06 -11.23 3.77
C GLY A 28 -15.21 -9.88 3.07
N ALA A 29 -15.92 -8.93 3.68
CA ALA A 29 -16.03 -7.58 3.16
C ALA A 29 -14.69 -6.83 3.13
N ARG A 30 -13.83 -7.01 4.14
CA ARG A 30 -12.47 -6.43 4.14
C ARG A 30 -11.66 -6.98 2.96
N TYR A 31 -11.66 -8.30 2.75
CA TYR A 31 -10.97 -8.92 1.62
C TYR A 31 -11.49 -8.43 0.28
N ALA A 32 -12.81 -8.28 0.14
CA ALA A 32 -13.40 -7.75 -1.08
C ALA A 32 -13.00 -6.29 -1.35
N TYR A 33 -12.96 -5.41 -0.34
CA TYR A 33 -12.43 -4.05 -0.53
C TYR A 33 -10.93 -4.05 -0.89
N GLY A 34 -10.14 -4.94 -0.27
CA GLY A 34 -8.74 -5.14 -0.65
C GLY A 34 -8.57 -5.59 -2.11
N LEU A 35 -9.42 -6.49 -2.58
CA LEU A 35 -9.43 -6.95 -3.97
C LEU A 35 -9.86 -5.84 -4.94
N ILE A 36 -10.85 -5.03 -4.58
CA ILE A 36 -11.26 -3.85 -5.37
C ILE A 36 -10.08 -2.88 -5.48
N PHE A 37 -9.41 -2.58 -4.37
CA PHE A 37 -8.23 -1.71 -4.38
C PHE A 37 -7.10 -2.27 -5.23
N PHE A 38 -6.83 -3.58 -5.14
CA PHE A 38 -5.85 -4.27 -6.00
C PHE A 38 -6.19 -4.18 -7.48
N ALA A 39 -7.43 -4.52 -7.84
CA ALA A 39 -7.91 -4.43 -9.21
C ALA A 39 -7.83 -3.00 -9.76
N THR A 40 -8.09 -2.00 -8.91
CA THR A 40 -7.99 -0.58 -9.29
C THR A 40 -6.54 -0.17 -9.57
N ASN A 41 -5.57 -0.64 -8.79
CA ASN A 41 -4.15 -0.40 -9.04
C ASN A 41 -3.69 -1.06 -10.34
N LEU A 42 -4.13 -2.30 -10.63
CA LEU A 42 -3.88 -2.95 -11.91
C LEU A 42 -4.51 -2.19 -13.09
N LEU A 43 -5.74 -1.70 -12.91
CA LEU A 43 -6.42 -0.89 -13.91
C LEU A 43 -5.70 0.45 -14.17
N ALA A 44 -5.20 1.10 -13.11
CA ALA A 44 -4.40 2.32 -13.22
C ALA A 44 -3.11 2.07 -14.00
N TRP A 45 -2.41 0.97 -13.71
CA TRP A 45 -1.23 0.53 -14.45
C TRP A 45 -1.56 0.24 -15.92
N PHE A 46 -2.65 -0.48 -16.19
CA PHE A 46 -3.08 -0.78 -17.55
C PHE A 46 -3.40 0.49 -18.36
N ILE A 47 -4.11 1.45 -17.75
CA ILE A 47 -4.43 2.74 -18.40
C ILE A 47 -3.15 3.57 -18.65
N ARG A 48 -2.18 3.53 -17.72
CA ARG A 48 -0.89 4.21 -17.88
C ARG A 48 -0.12 3.71 -19.12
N ASP A 49 -0.02 2.40 -19.29
CA ASP A 49 0.87 1.79 -20.29
C ASP A 49 0.15 1.54 -21.64
N TYR A 50 -1.16 1.27 -21.61
CA TYR A 50 -1.96 0.91 -22.80
C TYR A 50 -3.07 1.90 -23.15
N GLY A 51 -3.40 2.86 -22.27
CA GLY A 51 -4.53 3.79 -22.47
C GLY A 51 -4.42 4.63 -23.74
N ALA A 52 -3.21 5.08 -24.09
CA ALA A 52 -2.96 5.84 -25.31
C ALA A 52 -3.19 5.03 -26.59
N LYS A 53 -3.04 3.70 -26.58
CA LYS A 53 -3.32 2.82 -27.73
C LYS A 53 -4.82 2.55 -27.86
N LEU A 54 -5.51 2.34 -26.74
CA LEU A 54 -6.94 2.04 -26.70
C LEU A 54 -7.81 3.23 -27.14
N LEU A 55 -7.47 4.44 -26.69
CA LEU A 55 -8.27 5.65 -26.98
C LEU A 55 -7.98 6.30 -28.34
N ARG A 56 -6.91 5.93 -29.05
CA ARG A 56 -6.77 6.30 -30.47
C ARG A 56 -7.92 5.76 -31.33
N GLY A 57 -8.58 4.68 -30.90
CA GLY A 57 -9.80 4.16 -31.53
C GLY A 57 -11.07 4.94 -31.17
N LEU A 58 -11.08 5.68 -30.05
CA LEU A 58 -12.18 6.56 -29.64
C LEU A 58 -11.84 8.01 -30.00
N HIS A 59 -12.09 8.40 -31.24
CA HIS A 59 -11.75 9.70 -31.84
C HIS A 59 -12.46 10.93 -31.21
N HIS A 60 -13.16 10.78 -30.08
CA HIS A 60 -14.12 11.79 -29.58
C HIS A 60 -14.10 12.03 -28.07
N VAL A 61 -12.98 11.79 -27.40
CA VAL A 61 -12.85 12.09 -25.97
C VAL A 61 -11.98 13.34 -25.80
N PRO A 62 -12.55 14.53 -25.48
CA PRO A 62 -11.84 15.81 -25.39
C PRO A 62 -11.06 15.93 -24.07
N VAL A 63 -10.38 14.85 -23.67
CA VAL A 63 -9.68 14.74 -22.38
C VAL A 63 -8.23 15.22 -22.47
N CYS A 64 -7.64 15.22 -23.67
CA CYS A 64 -6.31 15.75 -23.95
C CYS A 64 -6.31 16.40 -25.34
N GLY A 65 -5.61 17.53 -25.52
CA GLY A 65 -5.39 18.11 -26.85
C GLY A 65 -4.75 17.10 -27.81
N ALA A 66 -5.03 17.22 -29.11
CA ALA A 66 -4.55 16.28 -30.11
C ALA A 66 -3.03 16.10 -30.04
N GLY A 67 -2.56 14.88 -29.74
CA GLY A 67 -1.16 14.48 -29.88
C GLY A 67 -0.35 14.24 -28.61
N ASP A 68 -0.87 14.53 -27.40
CA ASP A 68 -0.04 14.48 -26.19
C ASP A 68 -0.16 13.13 -25.43
N SER A 69 0.70 12.16 -25.78
CA SER A 69 0.73 10.83 -25.15
C SER A 69 1.03 10.89 -23.63
N LYS A 70 1.74 11.94 -23.18
CA LYS A 70 2.03 12.18 -21.76
C LYS A 70 0.79 12.51 -20.94
N CYS A 71 -0.20 13.15 -21.56
CA CYS A 71 -1.46 13.53 -20.92
C CYS A 71 -2.29 12.30 -20.51
N PHE A 72 -2.30 11.24 -21.33
CA PHE A 72 -2.95 9.97 -20.97
C PHE A 72 -2.18 9.17 -19.92
N GLN A 73 -0.84 9.21 -19.96
CA GLN A 73 -0.01 8.46 -19.02
C GLN A 73 -0.17 8.98 -17.59
N SER A 74 0.03 10.27 -17.35
CA SER A 74 -0.13 10.87 -16.01
C SER A 74 -1.60 11.14 -15.67
N GLY A 75 -2.36 11.70 -16.60
CA GLY A 75 -3.76 12.08 -16.36
C GLY A 75 -4.73 10.90 -16.29
N GLY A 76 -4.41 9.76 -16.90
CA GLY A 76 -5.22 8.54 -16.82
C GLY A 76 -5.15 7.91 -15.43
N VAL A 77 -3.94 7.80 -14.86
CA VAL A 77 -3.72 7.28 -13.50
C VAL A 77 -4.42 8.16 -12.46
N LEU A 78 -4.31 9.49 -12.57
CA LEU A 78 -4.99 10.41 -11.66
C LEU A 78 -6.51 10.27 -11.72
N ARG A 79 -7.10 10.06 -12.90
CA ARG A 79 -8.54 9.84 -13.05
C ARG A 79 -9.01 8.54 -12.41
N VAL A 80 -8.29 7.45 -12.64
CA VAL A 80 -8.57 6.16 -12.01
C VAL A 80 -8.46 6.27 -10.49
N SER A 81 -7.40 6.93 -10.01
CA SER A 81 -7.20 7.21 -8.58
C SER A 81 -8.34 8.06 -7.99
N LEU A 82 -8.80 9.09 -8.71
CA LEU A 82 -9.93 9.92 -8.27
C LEU A 82 -11.22 9.11 -8.19
N GLY A 83 -11.48 8.22 -9.16
CA GLY A 83 -12.65 7.35 -9.14
C GLY A 83 -12.63 6.37 -7.95
N CYS A 84 -11.46 5.81 -7.67
CA CYS A 84 -11.20 5.00 -6.48
C CYS A 84 -11.47 5.80 -5.18
N PHE A 85 -10.93 7.01 -5.11
CA PHE A 85 -11.11 7.91 -3.97
C PHE A 85 -12.59 8.24 -3.73
N ILE A 86 -13.35 8.58 -4.78
CA ILE A 86 -14.79 8.86 -4.69
C ILE A 86 -15.54 7.64 -4.12
N PHE A 87 -15.26 6.44 -4.64
CA PHE A 87 -15.88 5.22 -4.15
C PHE A 87 -15.60 4.97 -2.66
N PHE A 88 -14.32 5.00 -2.25
CA PHE A 88 -13.96 4.76 -0.86
C PHE A 88 -14.44 5.87 0.07
N TRP A 89 -14.48 7.12 -0.39
CA TRP A 89 -15.04 8.24 0.37
C TRP A 89 -16.55 8.09 0.59
N LEU A 90 -17.30 7.70 -0.43
CA LEU A 90 -18.74 7.40 -0.30
C LEU A 90 -18.97 6.23 0.67
N MET A 91 -18.16 5.19 0.58
CA MET A 91 -18.22 4.06 1.52
C MET A 91 -17.90 4.48 2.94
N PHE A 92 -16.90 5.34 3.13
CA PHE A 92 -16.55 5.92 4.42
C PHE A 92 -17.69 6.76 4.98
N ALA A 93 -18.21 7.73 4.22
CA ALA A 93 -19.30 8.62 4.64
C ALA A 93 -20.58 7.85 5.02
N THR A 94 -20.98 6.87 4.21
CA THR A 94 -22.17 6.04 4.49
C THR A 94 -21.99 5.16 5.74
N THR A 95 -20.75 4.79 6.08
CA THR A 95 -20.42 3.94 7.24
C THR A 95 -19.98 4.74 8.48
N PHE A 96 -19.70 6.04 8.35
CA PHE A 96 -19.14 6.90 9.40
C PHE A 96 -19.99 7.01 10.67
N GLY A 97 -19.53 6.42 11.79
CA GLY A 97 -20.30 6.40 13.05
C GLY A 97 -21.16 5.14 13.24
N ALA A 98 -20.88 4.07 12.49
CA ALA A 98 -21.40 2.74 12.81
C ALA A 98 -20.81 2.24 14.14
N ARG A 99 -21.57 2.35 15.24
CA ARG A 99 -21.13 1.95 16.60
C ARG A 99 -21.49 0.50 16.98
N LYS A 100 -22.42 -0.14 16.27
CA LYS A 100 -22.92 -1.49 16.60
C LYS A 100 -22.84 -2.42 15.38
N LEU A 101 -22.40 -3.66 15.62
CA LEU A 101 -22.41 -4.76 14.63
C LEU A 101 -23.83 -5.08 14.11
N HIS A 102 -24.87 -4.65 14.84
CA HIS A 102 -26.28 -4.86 14.54
C HIS A 102 -26.97 -3.69 13.81
N GLY A 103 -26.24 -2.64 13.42
CA GLY A 103 -26.83 -1.49 12.72
C GLY A 103 -27.04 -1.73 11.22
N ILE A 104 -28.03 -1.05 10.64
CA ILE A 104 -28.30 -1.00 9.18
C ILE A 104 -27.02 -0.69 8.39
N ARG A 105 -26.17 0.18 8.94
CA ARG A 105 -24.90 0.61 8.36
C ARG A 105 -23.86 -0.50 8.26
N ASN A 106 -23.84 -1.44 9.21
CA ASN A 106 -22.97 -2.62 9.11
C ASN A 106 -23.48 -3.60 8.04
N SER A 107 -24.80 -3.73 7.91
CA SER A 107 -25.40 -4.53 6.83
C SER A 107 -25.12 -3.92 5.45
N TRP A 108 -25.12 -2.59 5.33
CA TRP A 108 -24.63 -1.89 4.14
C TRP A 108 -23.14 -2.19 3.89
N HIS A 109 -22.28 -2.00 4.90
CA HIS A 109 -20.84 -2.18 4.76
C HIS A 109 -20.43 -3.62 4.37
N SER A 110 -21.09 -4.64 4.91
CA SER A 110 -20.75 -6.05 4.62
C SER A 110 -21.59 -6.72 3.53
N GLY A 111 -22.73 -6.11 3.13
CA GLY A 111 -23.67 -6.66 2.14
C GLY A 111 -23.77 -5.83 0.87
N PHE A 112 -24.89 -5.98 0.15
CA PHE A 112 -25.28 -5.18 -1.03
C PHE A 112 -24.19 -5.02 -2.10
N TRP A 113 -23.47 -6.10 -2.41
CA TRP A 113 -22.35 -6.09 -3.36
C TRP A 113 -22.73 -5.64 -4.77
N VAL A 114 -23.90 -6.04 -5.29
CA VAL A 114 -24.35 -5.63 -6.64
C VAL A 114 -24.48 -4.11 -6.74
N LEU A 115 -25.11 -3.49 -5.74
CA LEU A 115 -25.28 -2.04 -5.70
C LEU A 115 -23.92 -1.32 -5.54
N LYS A 116 -23.01 -1.87 -4.72
CA LYS A 116 -21.66 -1.31 -4.59
C LYS A 116 -20.85 -1.43 -5.87
N SER A 117 -20.96 -2.54 -6.60
CA SER A 117 -20.31 -2.70 -7.90
C SER A 117 -20.79 -1.65 -8.90
N LEU A 118 -22.10 -1.34 -8.89
CA LEU A 118 -22.65 -0.25 -9.70
C LEU A 118 -22.09 1.12 -9.27
N VAL A 119 -22.08 1.41 -7.96
CA VAL A 119 -21.51 2.66 -7.42
C VAL A 119 -20.02 2.78 -7.77
N TYR A 120 -19.27 1.68 -7.68
CA TYR A 120 -17.86 1.64 -8.07
C TYR A 120 -17.70 1.92 -9.57
N ALA A 121 -18.46 1.26 -10.45
CA ALA A 121 -18.41 1.50 -11.89
C ALA A 121 -18.71 2.96 -12.25
N VAL A 122 -19.77 3.54 -11.66
CA VAL A 122 -20.11 4.96 -11.85
C VAL A 122 -19.00 5.88 -11.34
N SER A 123 -18.43 5.58 -10.16
CA SER A 123 -17.32 6.34 -9.60
C SER A 123 -16.07 6.28 -10.48
N MET A 124 -15.83 5.16 -11.16
CA MET A 124 -14.71 4.99 -12.09
C MET A 124 -14.89 5.75 -13.40
N ILE A 125 -16.13 5.89 -13.89
CA ILE A 125 -16.44 6.61 -15.14
C ILE A 125 -16.46 8.13 -14.92
N THR A 126 -16.95 8.59 -13.76
CA THR A 126 -17.15 10.01 -13.46
C THR A 126 -15.91 10.90 -13.72
N PRO A 127 -14.68 10.53 -13.29
CA PRO A 127 -13.46 11.31 -13.54
C PRO A 127 -13.11 11.57 -15.00
N PHE A 128 -13.65 10.78 -15.94
CA PHE A 128 -13.40 10.97 -17.37
C PHE A 128 -14.24 12.09 -18.00
N ILE A 129 -15.31 12.53 -17.31
CA ILE A 129 -16.15 13.66 -17.72
C ILE A 129 -15.62 14.97 -17.11
N ILE A 130 -14.81 14.88 -16.05
CA ILE A 130 -14.28 16.03 -15.31
C ILE A 130 -13.16 16.74 -16.10
N PRO A 131 -13.18 18.09 -16.18
CA PRO A 131 -12.16 18.86 -16.89
C PRO A 131 -10.76 18.75 -16.25
N ASN A 132 -9.72 18.88 -17.08
CA ASN A 132 -8.32 18.71 -16.68
C ASN A 132 -7.88 19.57 -15.48
N ILE A 133 -8.41 20.78 -15.35
CA ILE A 133 -8.08 21.70 -14.25
C ILE A 133 -8.40 21.10 -12.87
N ILE A 134 -9.54 20.41 -12.74
CA ILE A 134 -9.94 19.77 -11.48
C ILE A 134 -9.07 18.54 -11.21
N ILE A 135 -8.71 17.79 -12.27
CA ILE A 135 -7.83 16.62 -12.15
C ILE A 135 -6.43 17.03 -11.67
N GLN A 136 -5.90 18.14 -12.17
CA GLN A 136 -4.61 18.67 -11.70
C GLN A 136 -4.66 19.13 -10.24
N LEU A 137 -5.72 19.84 -9.85
CA LEU A 137 -5.93 20.22 -8.45
C LEU A 137 -6.03 18.99 -7.54
N TYR A 138 -6.76 17.96 -7.96
CA TYR A 138 -6.78 16.67 -7.26
C TYR A 138 -5.39 16.05 -7.17
N GLY A 139 -4.57 16.12 -8.23
CA GLY A 139 -3.18 15.63 -8.22
C GLY A 139 -2.32 16.26 -7.11
N GLU A 140 -2.47 17.55 -6.87
CA GLU A 140 -1.77 18.26 -5.79
C GLU A 140 -2.26 17.79 -4.40
N ILE A 141 -3.57 17.68 -4.23
CA ILE A 141 -4.18 17.16 -2.97
C ILE A 141 -3.77 15.70 -2.74
N ALA A 142 -3.77 14.88 -3.79
CA ALA A 142 -3.38 13.48 -3.75
C ALA A 142 -1.91 13.32 -3.38
N ARG A 143 -1.04 14.26 -3.77
CA ARG A 143 0.38 14.25 -3.35
C ARG A 143 0.52 14.40 -1.84
N MET A 144 -0.25 15.31 -1.23
CA MET A 144 -0.31 15.45 0.23
C MET A 144 -0.87 14.19 0.90
N GLY A 145 -1.96 13.64 0.34
CA GLY A 145 -2.56 12.39 0.83
C GLY A 145 -1.64 11.19 0.73
N ALA A 146 -0.84 11.08 -0.34
CA ALA A 146 0.16 10.02 -0.52
C ALA A 146 1.25 10.08 0.56
N GLY A 147 1.67 11.27 0.99
CA GLY A 147 2.59 11.43 2.11
C GLY A 147 2.01 10.88 3.43
N VAL A 148 0.76 11.22 3.75
CA VAL A 148 0.06 10.68 4.94
C VAL A 148 -0.11 9.17 4.83
N PHE A 149 -0.49 8.67 3.66
CA PHE A 149 -0.64 7.26 3.40
C PHE A 149 0.67 6.48 3.60
N LEU A 150 1.80 7.01 3.13
CA LEU A 150 3.12 6.40 3.35
C LEU A 150 3.47 6.34 4.85
N LEU A 151 3.15 7.36 5.64
CA LEU A 151 3.35 7.32 7.10
C LEU A 151 2.49 6.25 7.78
N LEU A 152 1.22 6.13 7.40
CA LEU A 152 0.33 5.09 7.92
C LEU A 152 0.82 3.70 7.51
N GLN A 153 1.26 3.53 6.27
CA GLN A 153 1.84 2.29 5.76
C GLN A 153 3.09 1.91 6.56
N LEU A 154 3.95 2.88 6.87
CA LEU A 154 5.16 2.71 7.65
C LEU A 154 4.87 2.21 9.08
N ILE A 155 3.94 2.86 9.78
CA ILE A 155 3.52 2.44 11.13
C ILE A 155 2.91 1.03 11.09
N SER A 156 1.99 0.79 10.15
CA SER A 156 1.33 -0.50 10.01
C SER A 156 2.30 -1.64 9.65
N MET A 157 3.29 -1.37 8.81
CA MET A 157 4.31 -2.34 8.43
C MET A 157 5.15 -2.75 9.66
N GLN A 158 5.51 -1.82 10.55
CA GLN A 158 6.22 -2.14 11.78
C GLN A 158 5.44 -3.11 12.68
N TYR A 159 4.13 -2.87 12.86
CA TYR A 159 3.26 -3.77 13.62
C TYR A 159 3.10 -5.13 12.95
N PHE A 160 2.92 -5.16 11.63
CA PHE A 160 2.83 -6.41 10.88
C PHE A 160 4.11 -7.23 10.99
N ILE A 161 5.28 -6.60 10.88
CA ILE A 161 6.55 -7.31 10.99
C ILE A 161 6.80 -7.77 12.43
N SER A 162 6.43 -6.98 13.45
CA SER A 162 6.46 -7.42 14.86
C SER A 162 5.53 -8.63 15.09
N TRP A 163 4.34 -8.62 14.51
CA TRP A 163 3.43 -9.77 14.54
C TRP A 163 4.03 -11.00 13.84
N CYS A 164 4.56 -10.84 12.63
CA CYS A 164 5.27 -11.92 11.92
C CYS A 164 6.45 -12.44 12.74
N ASN A 165 7.22 -11.56 13.38
CA ASN A 165 8.33 -11.92 14.26
C ASN A 165 7.84 -12.78 15.43
N SER A 166 6.79 -12.36 16.13
CA SER A 166 6.20 -13.14 17.23
C SER A 166 5.64 -14.50 16.78
N ARG A 167 5.18 -14.61 15.53
CA ARG A 167 4.59 -15.84 14.99
C ARG A 167 5.62 -16.80 14.41
N TRP A 168 6.69 -16.27 13.83
CA TRP A 168 7.79 -17.01 13.22
C TRP A 168 8.91 -17.34 14.22
N MET A 169 8.99 -16.58 15.34
CA MET A 169 9.86 -16.84 16.49
C MET A 169 9.06 -16.96 17.81
N PRO A 170 8.18 -17.97 17.97
CA PRO A 170 7.63 -18.30 19.27
C PRO A 170 8.70 -18.99 20.14
N ASP A 171 8.73 -18.66 21.44
CA ASP A 171 9.82 -18.96 22.38
C ASP A 171 10.32 -20.42 22.44
N SER A 172 11.66 -20.49 22.63
CA SER A 172 12.54 -21.51 23.20
C SER A 172 12.18 -23.02 23.06
N GLY A 173 12.14 -23.54 21.84
CA GLY A 173 12.20 -24.99 21.62
C GLY A 173 12.96 -25.45 20.38
N SER A 174 13.23 -24.57 19.43
CA SER A 174 13.88 -24.93 18.15
C SER A 174 14.95 -23.89 17.77
N ASN A 175 16.22 -24.26 17.95
CA ASN A 175 17.39 -23.46 17.55
C ASN A 175 17.41 -23.09 16.05
N GLN A 176 16.60 -23.73 15.20
CA GLN A 176 16.62 -23.51 13.76
C GLN A 176 15.83 -22.26 13.32
N PHE A 177 14.71 -21.93 13.99
CA PHE A 177 13.87 -20.80 13.57
C PHE A 177 14.42 -19.43 14.01
N GLY A 178 15.10 -19.35 15.16
CA GLY A 178 15.81 -18.14 15.58
C GLY A 178 17.01 -17.81 14.67
N LEU A 179 17.74 -18.85 14.22
CA LEU A 179 18.82 -18.69 13.23
C LEU A 179 18.30 -18.18 11.89
N PHE A 180 17.12 -18.65 11.46
CA PHE A 180 16.49 -18.21 10.22
C PHE A 180 16.08 -16.73 10.27
N GLY A 181 15.50 -16.27 11.38
CA GLY A 181 15.19 -14.85 11.59
C GLY A 181 16.43 -13.95 11.58
N LEU A 182 17.51 -14.39 12.26
CA LEU A 182 18.80 -13.70 12.26
C LEU A 182 19.42 -13.64 10.86
N PHE A 183 19.39 -14.76 10.12
CA PHE A 183 19.88 -14.85 8.75
C PHE A 183 19.11 -13.90 7.83
N LEU A 184 17.78 -13.94 7.86
CA LEU A 184 16.93 -13.08 7.03
C LEU A 184 17.13 -11.59 7.36
N SER A 185 17.29 -11.27 8.64
CA SER A 185 17.62 -9.92 9.09
C SER A 185 18.98 -9.45 8.56
N THR A 186 19.99 -10.32 8.62
CA THR A 186 21.35 -10.02 8.14
C THR A 186 21.34 -9.77 6.63
N VAL A 187 20.69 -10.65 5.87
CA VAL A 187 20.50 -10.49 4.41
C VAL A 187 19.78 -9.17 4.10
N SER A 188 18.78 -8.80 4.89
CA SER A 188 18.03 -7.55 4.69
C SER A 188 18.89 -6.31 4.90
N PHE A 189 19.73 -6.27 5.94
CA PHE A 189 20.67 -5.16 6.13
C PHE A 189 21.74 -5.11 5.04
N VAL A 190 22.34 -6.25 4.68
CA VAL A 190 23.32 -6.32 3.58
C VAL A 190 22.73 -5.79 2.28
N ALA A 191 21.51 -6.22 1.93
CA ALA A 191 20.80 -5.74 0.76
C ALA A 191 20.43 -4.24 0.85
N SER A 192 20.13 -3.72 2.06
CA SER A 192 19.89 -2.28 2.28
C SER A 192 21.14 -1.44 2.01
N PHE A 193 22.30 -1.86 2.54
CA PHE A 193 23.58 -1.18 2.30
C PHE A 193 24.02 -1.29 0.84
N ALA A 194 23.84 -2.46 0.21
CA ALA A 194 24.09 -2.63 -1.22
C ALA A 194 23.19 -1.71 -2.05
N GLY A 195 21.90 -1.61 -1.72
CA GLY A 195 20.96 -0.69 -2.36
C GLY A 195 21.37 0.78 -2.21
N LEU A 196 21.81 1.19 -1.02
CA LEU A 196 22.37 2.54 -0.79
C LEU A 196 23.60 2.81 -1.64
N ALA A 197 24.53 1.86 -1.73
CA ALA A 197 25.73 1.99 -2.56
C ALA A 197 25.35 2.13 -4.04
N VAL A 198 24.41 1.31 -4.53
CA VAL A 198 23.88 1.41 -5.90
C VAL A 198 23.23 2.77 -6.15
N LEU A 199 22.41 3.26 -5.22
CA LEU A 199 21.78 4.58 -5.31
C LEU A 199 22.80 5.72 -5.38
N CYS A 200 23.85 5.67 -4.55
CA CYS A 200 24.95 6.63 -4.60
C CYS A 200 25.61 6.66 -5.99
N VAL A 201 25.96 5.51 -6.55
CA VAL A 201 26.67 5.45 -7.85
C VAL A 201 25.76 5.90 -9.01
N LEU A 202 24.47 5.55 -8.96
CA LEU A 202 23.53 5.86 -10.06
C LEU A 202 23.02 7.30 -10.03
N TYR A 203 22.69 7.84 -8.85
CA TYR A 203 21.97 9.11 -8.73
C TYR A 203 22.83 10.26 -8.16
N VAL A 204 24.08 9.98 -7.75
CA VAL A 204 25.02 10.99 -7.24
C VAL A 204 26.33 11.00 -8.05
N PRO A 205 26.29 11.30 -9.37
CA PRO A 205 27.51 11.36 -10.20
C PRO A 205 28.35 12.62 -9.95
N SER A 206 27.75 13.70 -9.43
CA SER A 206 28.42 14.97 -9.20
C SER A 206 27.89 15.67 -7.94
N SER A 207 28.70 16.57 -7.36
CA SER A 207 28.33 17.37 -6.19
C SER A 207 27.22 18.40 -6.45
N SER A 208 26.84 18.61 -7.72
CA SER A 208 25.77 19.53 -8.12
C SER A 208 24.36 18.97 -7.86
N CYS A 209 24.23 17.67 -7.54
CA CYS A 209 22.96 16.98 -7.35
C CYS A 209 22.48 17.05 -5.89
N ALA A 210 22.24 18.27 -5.39
CA ALA A 210 21.96 18.53 -3.98
C ALA A 210 20.75 17.73 -3.43
N PHE A 211 19.66 17.62 -4.19
CA PHE A 211 18.47 16.86 -3.77
C PHE A 211 18.76 15.36 -3.62
N ASN A 212 19.50 14.77 -4.58
CA ASN A 212 19.82 13.35 -4.56
C ASN A 212 20.80 13.03 -3.44
N ILE A 213 21.82 13.88 -3.25
CA ILE A 213 22.77 13.79 -2.13
C ILE A 213 22.02 13.84 -0.80
N PHE A 214 21.15 14.83 -0.62
CA PHE A 214 20.38 15.01 0.60
C PHE A 214 19.51 13.77 0.91
N THR A 215 18.76 13.29 -0.09
CA THR A 215 17.83 12.16 0.06
C THR A 215 18.56 10.87 0.39
N VAL A 216 19.67 10.57 -0.30
CA VAL A 216 20.48 9.37 -0.06
C VAL A 216 21.19 9.44 1.28
N ALA A 217 21.79 10.58 1.63
CA ALA A 217 22.49 10.76 2.91
C ALA A 217 21.54 10.60 4.11
N TRP A 218 20.37 11.23 4.07
CA TRP A 218 19.39 11.10 5.15
C TRP A 218 18.86 9.66 5.28
N THR A 219 18.65 8.98 4.14
CA THR A 219 18.29 7.56 4.14
C THR A 219 19.38 6.70 4.77
N ALA A 220 20.65 6.95 4.45
CA ALA A 220 21.77 6.22 5.06
C ALA A 220 21.84 6.44 6.58
N ILE A 221 21.63 7.67 7.07
CA ILE A 221 21.56 7.97 8.51
C ILE A 221 20.42 7.20 9.17
N LEU A 222 19.22 7.17 8.55
CA LEU A 222 18.08 6.42 9.07
C LEU A 222 18.36 4.91 9.15
N VAL A 223 18.95 4.32 8.12
CA VAL A 223 19.31 2.88 8.13
C VAL A 223 20.37 2.59 9.19
N MET A 224 21.40 3.43 9.32
CA MET A 224 22.46 3.27 10.33
C MET A 224 21.92 3.38 11.76
N THR A 225 21.03 4.35 12.02
CA THR A 225 20.39 4.52 13.34
C THR A 225 19.46 3.34 13.66
N MET A 226 18.66 2.86 12.70
CA MET A 226 17.85 1.66 12.87
C MET A 226 18.70 0.43 13.20
N MET A 227 19.82 0.23 12.49
CA MET A 227 20.77 -0.86 12.76
C MET A 227 21.37 -0.74 14.17
N ALA A 228 21.88 0.44 14.54
CA ALA A 228 22.51 0.68 15.84
C ALA A 228 21.56 0.44 17.02
N VAL A 229 20.32 0.95 16.92
CA VAL A 229 19.28 0.73 17.94
C VAL A 229 18.91 -0.74 18.06
N SER A 230 18.87 -1.46 16.93
CA SER A 230 18.44 -2.86 16.92
C SER A 230 19.49 -3.85 17.40
N LEU A 231 20.77 -3.46 17.35
CA LEU A 231 21.90 -4.21 17.93
C LEU A 231 22.14 -3.88 19.40
N HIS A 232 21.44 -2.87 19.94
CA HIS A 232 21.60 -2.49 21.33
C HIS A 232 21.10 -3.60 22.24
N SER A 233 21.97 -4.08 23.14
CA SER A 233 21.76 -5.27 23.98
C SER A 233 20.49 -5.23 24.84
N LYS A 234 19.93 -4.05 25.07
CA LYS A 234 18.69 -3.83 25.85
C LYS A 234 17.40 -3.97 25.03
N VAL A 235 17.46 -4.05 23.69
CA VAL A 235 16.28 -3.98 22.77
C VAL A 235 16.35 -5.03 21.64
N ASN A 236 17.09 -6.13 21.84
CA ASN A 236 17.41 -7.14 20.81
C ASN A 236 16.20 -7.93 20.22
N GLU A 237 14.96 -7.62 20.60
CA GLU A 237 13.75 -8.34 20.17
C GLU A 237 13.19 -7.91 18.80
N GLY A 238 13.90 -7.05 18.05
CA GLY A 238 13.37 -6.41 16.84
C GLY A 238 14.24 -6.47 15.58
N LEU A 239 15.31 -7.26 15.55
CA LEU A 239 16.33 -7.18 14.50
C LEU A 239 15.75 -7.41 13.08
N LEU A 240 14.93 -8.45 12.91
CA LEU A 240 14.27 -8.75 11.63
C LEU A 240 13.34 -7.62 11.17
N SER A 241 12.62 -7.01 12.11
CA SER A 241 11.73 -5.87 11.82
C SER A 241 12.50 -4.68 11.27
N SER A 242 13.59 -4.35 11.95
CA SER A 242 14.49 -3.26 11.56
C SER A 242 15.19 -3.50 10.22
N GLY A 243 15.61 -4.75 9.93
CA GLY A 243 16.24 -5.10 8.66
C GLY A 243 15.28 -4.97 7.47
N ILE A 244 14.05 -5.49 7.57
CA ILE A 244 13.04 -5.37 6.52
C ILE A 244 12.60 -3.91 6.36
N MET A 245 12.48 -3.18 7.46
CA MET A 245 12.16 -1.76 7.44
C MET A 245 13.25 -0.94 6.72
N SER A 246 14.52 -1.25 6.98
CA SER A 246 15.65 -0.61 6.30
C SER A 246 15.59 -0.81 4.78
N LEU A 247 15.23 -2.01 4.31
CA LEU A 247 15.01 -2.27 2.88
C LEU A 247 13.87 -1.41 2.32
N TYR A 248 12.78 -1.27 3.06
CA TYR A 248 11.65 -0.46 2.63
C TYR A 248 12.02 1.02 2.52
N VAL A 249 12.77 1.58 3.47
CA VAL A 249 13.24 2.98 3.39
C VAL A 249 14.18 3.17 2.20
N VAL A 250 15.08 2.23 1.92
CA VAL A 250 15.95 2.26 0.72
C VAL A 250 15.13 2.19 -0.57
N PHE A 251 14.07 1.38 -0.61
CA PHE A 251 13.13 1.33 -1.73
C PHE A 251 12.36 2.64 -1.93
N LEU A 252 11.93 3.30 -0.84
CA LEU A 252 11.30 4.62 -0.93
C LEU A 252 12.27 5.68 -1.45
N CYS A 253 13.53 5.63 -1.02
CA CYS A 253 14.59 6.50 -1.54
C CYS A 253 14.81 6.26 -3.04
N TRP A 254 14.94 5.01 -3.48
CA TRP A 254 15.00 4.65 -4.90
C TRP A 254 13.80 5.22 -5.67
N SER A 255 12.58 5.05 -5.15
CA SER A 255 11.36 5.52 -5.80
C SER A 255 11.32 7.05 -5.93
N ALA A 256 11.79 7.77 -4.90
CA ALA A 256 11.88 9.23 -4.92
C ALA A 256 12.89 9.72 -5.97
N LEU A 257 14.09 9.14 -6.01
CA LEU A 257 15.13 9.51 -6.99
C LEU A 257 14.73 9.15 -8.42
N HIS A 258 14.08 8.00 -8.62
CA HIS A 258 13.62 7.58 -9.95
C HIS A 258 12.47 8.43 -10.49
N SER A 259 11.77 9.17 -9.63
CA SER A 259 10.72 10.11 -10.01
C SER A 259 11.27 11.44 -10.54
N GLU A 260 12.56 11.72 -10.33
CA GLU A 260 13.21 12.89 -10.92
C GLU A 260 13.27 12.74 -12.45
N PRO A 261 12.90 13.77 -13.23
CA PRO A 261 13.02 13.70 -14.68
C PRO A 261 14.49 13.45 -15.07
N LYS A 262 14.71 12.55 -16.03
CA LYS A 262 16.05 12.17 -16.55
C LYS A 262 16.71 13.28 -17.38
N THR A 263 16.69 14.52 -16.91
CA THR A 263 17.39 15.66 -17.50
C THR A 263 18.88 15.60 -17.19
N GLY A 264 19.55 14.56 -17.69
CA GLY A 264 20.99 14.44 -18.00
C GLY A 264 22.07 14.72 -16.96
N LYS A 265 21.81 15.35 -15.81
CA LYS A 265 22.86 15.85 -14.90
C LYS A 265 23.07 14.99 -13.65
N CYS A 266 22.02 14.32 -13.19
CA CYS A 266 22.02 13.61 -11.90
C CYS A 266 21.62 12.15 -11.99
N HIS A 267 21.64 11.57 -13.19
CA HIS A 267 21.36 10.16 -13.42
C HIS A 267 22.43 9.54 -14.32
N THR A 268 23.06 8.48 -13.83
CA THR A 268 24.02 7.66 -14.58
C THR A 268 23.33 6.39 -15.00
N GLU A 269 23.14 6.18 -16.30
CA GLU A 269 22.61 4.92 -16.83
C GLU A 269 23.71 3.84 -16.76
N MET A 270 23.55 2.82 -15.90
CA MET A 270 24.42 1.64 -15.92
C MET A 270 24.05 0.74 -17.10
N LYS A 271 25.06 0.33 -17.90
CA LYS A 271 24.88 -0.53 -19.08
C LYS A 271 24.17 -1.87 -18.78
N PHE A 272 24.30 -2.42 -17.58
CA PHE A 272 23.63 -3.66 -17.17
C PHE A 272 22.11 -3.57 -17.10
N ALA A 273 21.53 -2.37 -16.93
CA ALA A 273 20.08 -2.19 -16.89
C ALA A 273 19.42 -2.26 -18.28
N LYS A 274 20.21 -2.28 -19.36
CA LYS A 274 19.73 -2.32 -20.75
C LYS A 274 19.41 -3.74 -21.23
N ASP A 275 19.98 -4.77 -20.59
CA ASP A 275 19.85 -6.18 -20.98
C ASP A 275 18.85 -6.98 -20.11
N GLY A 276 18.29 -6.35 -19.07
CA GLY A 276 17.16 -6.92 -18.33
C GLY A 276 15.90 -6.81 -19.17
N GLY A 277 15.41 -7.93 -19.71
CA GLY A 277 14.23 -7.93 -20.57
C GLY A 277 13.01 -7.27 -19.90
N ASP A 278 12.19 -6.59 -20.71
CA ASP A 278 10.93 -5.90 -20.33
C ASP A 278 10.08 -6.67 -19.29
N TRP A 279 10.13 -8.01 -19.33
CA TRP A 279 9.44 -8.90 -18.40
C TRP A 279 9.85 -8.71 -16.93
N ALA A 280 11.11 -8.41 -16.64
CA ALA A 280 11.62 -8.22 -15.27
C ALA A 280 11.03 -6.94 -14.64
N THR A 281 10.87 -5.89 -15.45
CA THR A 281 10.21 -4.64 -15.04
C THR A 281 8.73 -4.87 -14.81
N VAL A 282 8.05 -5.66 -15.66
CA VAL A 282 6.64 -6.01 -15.43
C VAL A 282 6.47 -6.80 -14.14
N VAL A 283 7.32 -7.80 -13.89
CA VAL A 283 7.28 -8.60 -12.67
C VAL A 283 7.53 -7.74 -11.42
N SER A 284 8.50 -6.82 -11.47
CA SER A 284 8.78 -5.93 -10.33
C SER A 284 7.62 -4.97 -10.04
N PHE A 285 6.94 -4.45 -11.07
CA PHE A 285 5.72 -3.65 -10.90
C PHE A 285 4.59 -4.44 -10.24
N ILE A 286 4.35 -5.69 -10.64
CA ILE A 286 3.31 -6.54 -10.04
C ILE A 286 3.62 -6.81 -8.56
N ILE A 287 4.88 -7.14 -8.25
CA ILE A 287 5.32 -7.35 -6.87
C ILE A 287 5.13 -6.07 -6.04
N ALA A 288 5.46 -4.90 -6.59
CA ALA A 288 5.28 -3.63 -5.91
C ALA A 288 3.79 -3.33 -5.62
N ILE A 289 2.90 -3.55 -6.60
CA ILE A 289 1.45 -3.38 -6.40
C ILE A 289 0.95 -4.34 -5.32
N PHE A 290 1.35 -5.61 -5.37
CA PHE A 290 0.96 -6.60 -4.37
C PHE A 290 1.43 -6.19 -2.96
N ALA A 291 2.68 -5.74 -2.83
CA ALA A 291 3.24 -5.29 -1.55
C ALA A 291 2.47 -4.09 -0.98
N ILE A 292 2.16 -3.08 -1.79
CA ILE A 292 1.38 -1.90 -1.37
C ILE A 292 -0.02 -2.31 -0.92
N VAL A 293 -0.69 -3.19 -1.67
CA VAL A 293 -2.03 -3.65 -1.30
C VAL A 293 -2.01 -4.48 -0.02
N MET A 294 -1.04 -5.38 0.14
CA MET A 294 -0.90 -6.17 1.37
C MET A 294 -0.63 -5.27 2.58
N ALA A 295 0.22 -4.25 2.43
CA ALA A 295 0.45 -3.28 3.50
C ALA A 295 -0.83 -2.50 3.84
N THR A 296 -1.55 -2.00 2.84
CA THR A 296 -2.84 -1.29 3.01
C THR A 296 -3.89 -2.16 3.70
N PHE A 297 -3.99 -3.42 3.27
CA PHE A 297 -4.92 -4.39 3.82
C PHE A 297 -4.61 -4.74 5.27
N SER A 298 -3.31 -4.89 5.58
CA SER A 298 -2.83 -5.09 6.95
C SER A 298 -3.23 -3.91 7.86
N THR A 299 -3.06 -2.67 7.38
CA THR A 299 -3.49 -1.45 8.12
C THR A 299 -4.99 -1.47 8.40
N GLY A 300 -5.80 -1.93 7.44
CA GLY A 300 -7.26 -2.03 7.61
C GLY A 300 -7.74 -3.13 8.56
N ILE A 301 -6.92 -4.15 8.82
CA ILE A 301 -7.23 -5.23 9.77
C ILE A 301 -6.76 -4.88 11.18
N ASP A 302 -5.67 -4.14 11.30
CA ASP A 302 -5.06 -3.81 12.58
C ASP A 302 -5.81 -2.66 13.30
N THR A 303 -6.95 -3.00 13.89
CA THR A 303 -7.75 -2.06 14.69
C THR A 303 -7.10 -1.72 16.05
N ARG A 304 -5.99 -2.39 16.42
CA ARG A 304 -5.30 -2.19 17.71
C ARG A 304 -4.29 -1.05 17.66
N SER A 305 -3.66 -0.78 16.51
CA SER A 305 -2.64 0.26 16.37
C SER A 305 -3.17 1.70 16.37
N PHE A 306 -4.49 1.90 16.24
CA PHE A 306 -5.15 3.22 16.37
C PHE A 306 -5.97 3.39 17.65
N GLN A 307 -5.86 2.46 18.61
CA GLN A 307 -6.39 2.71 19.95
C GLN A 307 -5.46 3.66 20.70
N VAL A 308 -5.53 4.94 20.36
CA VAL A 308 -5.12 5.99 21.27
C VAL A 308 -6.06 5.86 22.45
N SER A 309 -5.56 5.31 23.56
CA SER A 309 -6.25 5.34 24.85
C SER A 309 -6.53 6.80 25.17
N LEU A 310 -7.74 7.27 24.84
CA LEU A 310 -8.31 8.47 25.42
C LEU A 310 -8.46 8.15 26.91
N VAL A 311 -7.47 8.59 27.68
CA VAL A 311 -7.58 8.80 29.13
C VAL A 311 -8.58 9.93 29.35
#